data_AF-A0A6M3JAL7-F1
#
_entry.id   AF-A0A6M3JAL7-F1
#
_cell.length_a   1.000
_cell.length_b   1.000
_cell.length_c   1.000
_cell.angle_alpha   90.00
_cell.angle_beta   90.00
_cell.angle_gamma   90.00
#
_symmetry.space_group_name_H-M   'P 1'
#
loop_
_entity.id
_entity.type
_entity.pdbx_description
1 polymer ?
#
loop_
_entity_poly.entity_id
_entity_poly.type
_entity_poly.pdbx_seq_one_letter_code
_entity_poly.pdbx_strand_id
1 'polypeptide(L)'
;MKNNSYELWLYDVWGNEEEGFDLNDRYCANRDFVVPTMPKTYNKGKPGQFTDFVPSNKEILAALVEAGELNPGALEAEITIDGDEEHIYLTEEDGYPICELHKIESED
;
A
#
# COMPACT_ATOMS: atom_id res chain seq x y z
N MET A 1 -3.36 17.65 -4.92
CA MET A 1 -2.61 16.42 -4.67
C MET A 1 -1.98 16.56 -3.30
N LYS A 2 -2.11 15.57 -2.44
CA LYS A 2 -1.42 15.48 -1.15
C LYS A 2 -0.45 14.30 -1.23
N ASN A 3 0.72 14.43 -0.63
CA ASN A 3 1.65 13.33 -0.51
C ASN A 3 1.41 12.63 0.82
N ASN A 4 1.19 11.33 0.76
CA ASN A 4 1.05 10.48 1.93
C ASN A 4 2.35 9.72 2.11
N SER A 5 3.05 9.99 3.22
CA SER A 5 4.34 9.35 3.52
C SER A 5 4.15 8.11 4.37
N TYR A 6 4.91 7.07 4.04
CA TYR A 6 4.91 5.77 4.69
C TYR A 6 6.34 5.26 4.89
N GLU A 7 6.56 4.45 5.91
CA GLU A 7 7.66 3.49 5.91
C GLU A 7 7.23 2.27 5.09
N LEU A 8 8.00 1.93 4.06
CA LEU A 8 7.86 0.68 3.30
C LEU A 8 8.73 -0.39 3.95
N TRP A 9 8.08 -1.50 4.30
CA TRP A 9 8.72 -2.68 4.87
C TRP A 9 8.52 -3.87 3.94
N LEU A 10 9.60 -4.60 3.70
CA LEU A 10 9.61 -5.80 2.87
C LEU A 10 9.86 -7.03 3.74
N TYR A 11 9.42 -8.18 3.26
CA TYR A 11 9.52 -9.44 3.96
C TYR A 11 10.63 -10.33 3.40
N ASP A 12 11.30 -11.07 4.29
CA ASP A 12 12.02 -12.29 3.94
C ASP A 12 11.05 -13.46 4.11
N VAL A 13 10.61 -14.04 2.99
CA VAL A 13 9.54 -15.03 2.94
C VAL A 13 10.13 -16.39 2.60
N TRP A 14 9.79 -17.40 3.42
CA TRP A 14 10.11 -18.79 3.15
C TRP A 14 8.84 -19.55 2.74
N GLY A 15 8.99 -20.69 2.06
CA GLY A 15 7.87 -21.51 1.62
C GLY A 15 7.49 -21.29 0.15
N ASN A 16 6.28 -21.71 -0.20
CA ASN A 16 5.75 -21.71 -1.57
C ASN A 16 4.22 -21.82 -1.57
N GLU A 17 3.57 -21.67 -2.73
CA GLU A 17 2.12 -21.75 -2.89
C GLU A 17 1.50 -23.08 -2.41
N GLU A 18 2.22 -24.21 -2.53
CA GLU A 18 1.68 -25.52 -2.15
C GLU A 18 1.68 -25.75 -0.63
N GLU A 19 2.74 -25.31 0.05
CA GLU A 19 2.96 -25.53 1.49
C GLU A 19 2.53 -24.33 2.35
N GLY A 20 2.30 -23.18 1.72
CA GLY A 20 2.10 -21.89 2.37
C GLY A 20 3.40 -21.11 2.49
N PHE A 21 3.24 -19.82 2.82
CA PHE A 21 4.34 -18.88 3.02
C PHE A 21 4.50 -18.56 4.51
N ASP A 22 5.73 -18.62 4.99
CA ASP A 22 6.14 -18.24 6.33
C ASP A 22 6.96 -16.95 6.29
N LEU A 23 6.61 -15.99 7.12
CA LEU A 23 7.37 -14.76 7.31
C LEU A 23 8.56 -15.03 8.25
N ASN A 24 9.78 -15.01 7.71
CA ASN A 24 10.99 -15.21 8.51
C ASN A 24 11.41 -13.92 9.22
N ASP A 25 11.50 -12.81 8.48
CA ASP A 25 11.81 -11.49 9.03
C ASP A 25 11.20 -10.37 8.17
N ARG A 26 11.26 -9.14 8.68
CA ARG A 26 10.91 -7.92 7.93
C ARG A 26 12.00 -6.87 8.07
N TYR A 27 12.17 -6.06 7.04
CA TYR A 27 13.10 -4.93 7.08
C TYR A 27 12.52 -3.70 6.41
N CYS A 28 12.87 -2.52 6.94
CA CYS A 28 12.44 -1.25 6.38
C CYS A 28 13.29 -0.92 5.16
N ALA A 29 12.70 -1.01 3.96
CA ALA A 29 13.37 -0.73 2.70
C ALA A 29 13.43 0.77 2.41
N ASN A 30 12.38 1.51 2.79
CA ASN A 30 12.33 2.96 2.60
C ASN A 30 11.54 3.62 3.73
N ARG A 31 12.17 4.54 4.47
CA ARG A 31 11.55 5.29 5.58
C ARG A 31 10.77 6.53 5.15
N ASP A 32 10.80 6.89 3.88
CA ASP A 32 10.14 8.07 3.33
C ASP A 32 9.42 7.73 2.02
N PHE A 33 8.77 6.56 1.96
CA PHE A 33 8.01 6.14 0.78
C PHE A 33 6.79 7.02 0.59
N VAL A 34 6.67 7.66 -0.57
CA VAL A 34 5.60 8.63 -0.85
C VAL A 34 4.59 8.06 -1.82
N VAL A 35 3.32 8.10 -1.42
CA VAL A 35 2.18 7.83 -2.31
C VAL A 35 1.50 9.17 -2.67
N PRO A 36 1.61 9.63 -3.93
CA PRO A 36 0.83 10.74 -4.44
C PRO A 36 -0.66 10.44 -4.39
N THR A 37 -1.46 11.33 -3.79
CA THR A 37 -2.91 11.10 -3.66
C THR A 37 -3.73 12.27 -4.18
N MET A 38 -4.72 11.93 -4.99
CA MET A 38 -5.70 12.86 -5.50
C MET A 38 -6.85 13.04 -4.49
N PRO A 39 -7.36 14.28 -4.32
CA PRO A 39 -8.50 14.51 -3.44
C PRO A 39 -9.72 13.75 -3.93
N LYS A 40 -10.39 13.05 -3.02
CA LYS A 40 -11.66 12.40 -3.31
C LYS A 40 -12.77 13.05 -2.51
N THR A 41 -13.76 13.61 -3.22
CA THR A 41 -14.91 14.27 -2.61
C THR A 41 -16.08 13.31 -2.49
N TYR A 42 -16.57 13.13 -1.27
CA TYR A 42 -17.73 12.31 -0.95
C TYR A 42 -18.96 13.18 -0.75
N ASN A 43 -20.14 12.61 -1.04
CA ASN A 43 -21.43 13.29 -0.89
C ASN A 43 -21.52 14.65 -1.61
N LYS A 44 -20.86 14.80 -2.75
CA LYS A 44 -20.78 16.06 -3.49
C LYS A 44 -22.17 16.67 -3.72
N GLY A 45 -22.36 17.91 -3.26
CA GLY A 45 -23.61 18.67 -3.37
C GLY A 45 -24.70 18.32 -2.36
N LYS A 46 -24.38 17.50 -1.33
CA LYS A 46 -25.31 17.11 -0.26
C LYS A 46 -24.78 17.56 1.12
N PRO A 47 -25.64 17.76 2.13
CA PRO A 47 -25.19 17.89 3.52
C PRO A 47 -24.29 16.70 3.90
N GLY A 48 -23.17 16.97 4.59
CA GLY A 48 -22.16 15.95 4.87
C GLY A 48 -21.15 15.72 3.73
N GLN A 49 -21.01 16.67 2.80
CA GLN A 49 -19.89 16.69 1.86
C GLN A 49 -18.56 16.88 2.60
N PHE A 50 -17.61 16.00 2.33
CA PHE A 50 -16.23 16.12 2.79
C PHE A 50 -15.27 15.68 1.69
N THR A 51 -14.01 16.06 1.83
CA THR A 51 -12.93 15.63 0.94
C THR A 51 -11.87 14.96 1.79
N ASP A 52 -11.48 13.75 1.42
CA ASP A 52 -10.32 13.08 2.00
C ASP A 52 -9.15 13.04 1.00
N PHE A 53 -8.01 12.58 1.51
CA PHE A 53 -6.79 12.35 0.75
C PHE A 53 -6.23 10.97 1.11
N VAL A 54 -7.10 9.98 1.33
CA VAL A 54 -6.68 8.60 1.57
C VAL A 54 -6.30 7.99 0.22
N PRO A 55 -5.08 7.42 0.06
CA PRO A 55 -4.67 6.84 -1.20
C PRO A 55 -5.58 5.66 -1.57
N SER A 56 -5.96 5.61 -2.84
CA SER A 56 -6.63 4.44 -3.41
C SER A 56 -5.63 3.31 -3.67
N ASN A 57 -6.12 2.07 -3.74
CA ASN A 57 -5.32 0.89 -4.11
C ASN A 57 -4.52 1.13 -5.38
N LYS A 58 -5.11 1.78 -6.39
CA LYS A 58 -4.43 2.12 -7.65
C LYS A 58 -3.25 3.07 -7.47
N GLU A 59 -3.38 4.07 -6.59
CA GLU A 59 -2.30 5.02 -6.32
C GLU A 59 -1.16 4.35 -5.55
N ILE A 60 -1.49 3.44 -4.62
CA ILE A 60 -0.50 2.63 -3.88
C ILE A 60 0.28 1.73 -4.85
N LEU A 61 -0.43 0.95 -5.69
CA LEU A 61 0.20 0.07 -6.67
C LEU A 61 1.08 0.84 -7.66
N ALA A 62 0.61 1.99 -8.15
CA ALA A 62 1.38 2.83 -9.05
C ALA A 62 2.69 3.33 -8.40
N ALA A 63 2.63 3.74 -7.13
CA ALA A 63 3.81 4.19 -6.39
C ALA A 63 4.83 3.05 -6.18
N LEU A 64 4.36 1.84 -5.89
CA LEU A 64 5.22 0.66 -5.72
C LEU A 64 5.86 0.21 -7.05
N VAL A 65 5.11 0.25 -8.14
CA VAL A 65 5.64 0.02 -9.49
C VAL A 65 6.70 1.06 -9.86
N GLU A 66 6.46 2.33 -9.56
CA GLU A 66 7.43 3.41 -9.82
C GLU A 66 8.71 3.25 -8.98
N ALA A 67 8.59 2.77 -7.74
CA ALA A 67 9.72 2.46 -6.88
C ALA A 67 10.47 1.17 -7.29
N GLY A 68 9.90 0.36 -8.17
CA GLY A 68 10.50 -0.89 -8.64
C GLY A 68 10.25 -2.09 -7.73
N GLU A 69 9.33 -1.97 -6.77
CA GLU A 69 8.97 -3.02 -5.81
C GLU A 69 7.91 -3.97 -6.39
N LEU A 70 7.17 -3.52 -7.40
CA LEU A 70 6.20 -4.32 -8.15
C LEU A 70 6.50 -4.29 -9.65
N ASN A 71 6.16 -5.38 -10.34
CA ASN A 71 6.25 -5.45 -11.79
C ASN A 71 5.26 -4.43 -12.43
N PRO A 72 5.66 -3.67 -13.47
CA PRO A 72 4.74 -2.79 -14.19
C PRO A 72 3.48 -3.45 -14.76
N GLY A 73 3.50 -4.78 -14.93
CA GLY A 73 2.34 -5.57 -15.35
C GLY A 73 1.43 -6.05 -14.21
N ALA A 74 1.78 -5.79 -12.94
CA ALA A 74 1.00 -6.25 -11.79
C ALA A 74 -0.44 -5.70 -11.85
N LEU A 75 -1.42 -6.61 -11.82
CA LEU A 75 -2.82 -6.23 -11.90
C LEU A 75 -3.42 -6.05 -10.51
N GLU A 76 -4.29 -5.05 -10.35
CA GLU A 76 -5.05 -4.84 -9.10
C GLU A 76 -5.88 -6.07 -8.69
N ALA A 77 -6.25 -6.93 -9.64
CA ALA A 77 -6.99 -8.16 -9.36
C ALA A 77 -6.11 -9.27 -8.75
N GLU A 78 -4.79 -9.20 -8.93
CA GLU A 78 -3.81 -10.20 -8.47
C GLU A 78 -3.21 -9.80 -7.12
N ILE A 79 -3.45 -8.58 -6.66
CA ILE A 79 -2.91 -8.05 -5.41
C ILE A 79 -4.06 -7.69 -4.47
N THR A 80 -4.11 -8.38 -3.34
CA THR A 80 -4.94 -8.01 -2.21
C THR A 80 -4.26 -6.88 -1.44
N ILE A 81 -4.98 -5.78 -1.25
CA ILE A 81 -4.57 -4.67 -0.39
C ILE A 81 -5.56 -4.60 0.77
N ASP A 82 -5.07 -4.82 1.98
CA ASP A 82 -5.87 -4.84 3.21
C ASP A 82 -5.25 -3.91 4.27
N GLY A 83 -5.96 -3.72 5.38
CA GLY A 83 -5.57 -2.88 6.50
C GLY A 83 -6.37 -1.58 6.59
N ASP A 84 -5.73 -0.55 7.12
CA ASP A 84 -6.32 0.76 7.37
C ASP A 84 -5.41 1.90 6.87
N GLU A 85 -5.74 3.15 7.21
CA GLU A 85 -4.97 4.31 6.77
C GLU A 85 -3.57 4.41 7.40
N GLU A 86 -3.36 3.71 8.51
CA GLU A 86 -2.11 3.67 9.26
C GLU A 86 -1.23 2.48 8.87
N HIS A 87 -1.82 1.32 8.63
CA HIS A 87 -1.12 0.07 8.30
C HIS A 87 -1.77 -0.61 7.11
N ILE A 88 -1.04 -0.68 5.99
CA ILE A 88 -1.50 -1.29 4.75
C ILE A 88 -0.66 -2.52 4.46
N TYR A 89 -1.30 -3.63 4.13
CA TYR A 89 -0.65 -4.89 3.80
C TYR A 89 -0.96 -5.26 2.36
N LEU A 90 0.05 -5.72 1.62
CA LEU A 90 -0.08 -6.16 0.24
C LEU A 90 0.32 -7.63 0.13
N THR A 91 -0.55 -8.42 -0.50
CA THR A 91 -0.40 -9.87 -0.69
C THR A 91 -0.80 -10.26 -2.10
N GLU A 92 -0.08 -11.16 -2.76
CA GLU A 92 -0.51 -11.75 -4.04
C GLU A 92 -1.72 -12.69 -3.85
N GLU A 93 -2.39 -13.04 -4.96
CA GLU A 93 -3.56 -13.94 -4.97
C GLU A 93 -3.25 -15.32 -4.37
N ASP A 94 -2.01 -15.81 -4.54
CA ASP A 94 -1.54 -17.09 -4.00
C ASP A 94 -1.24 -17.04 -2.49
N GLY A 95 -1.36 -15.86 -1.87
CA GLY A 95 -1.07 -15.63 -0.47
C GLY A 95 0.36 -15.20 -0.18
N TYR A 96 1.21 -14.97 -1.20
CA TYR A 96 2.57 -14.46 -0.99
C TYR A 96 2.55 -13.03 -0.43
N PRO A 97 3.11 -12.79 0.77
CA PRO A 97 3.16 -11.45 1.35
C PRO A 97 4.22 -10.59 0.64
N ILE A 98 3.80 -9.47 0.08
CA ILE A 98 4.66 -8.58 -0.73
C ILE A 98 5.37 -7.57 0.17
N CYS A 99 4.58 -6.74 0.87
CA CYS A 99 5.09 -5.66 1.71
C CYS A 99 4.02 -5.11 2.66
N GLU A 100 4.45 -4.29 3.62
CA GLU A 100 3.58 -3.45 4.44
C GLU A 100 4.01 -1.97 4.37
N LEU A 101 3.03 -1.08 4.44
CA LEU A 101 3.22 0.36 4.51
C LEU A 101 2.72 0.86 5.86
N HIS A 102 3.60 1.52 6.61
CA HIS A 102 3.27 2.14 7.90
C HIS A 102 3.22 3.64 7.74
N LYS A 103 2.09 4.27 8.08
CA LYS A 103 1.92 5.70 7.94
C LYS A 103 2.91 6.44 8.83
N ILE A 104 3.59 7.41 8.25
CA ILE A 104 4.39 8.37 9.01
C ILE A 104 3.44 9.50 9.40
N GLU A 105 3.23 9.69 10.69
CA GLU A 105 2.55 10.87 11.19
C GLU A 105 3.37 12.10 10.76
N SER A 106 2.81 12.91 9.87
CA SER A 106 3.36 14.24 9.63
C SER A 106 2.99 15.11 10.83
N GLU A 107 3.97 15.56 11.61
CA GLU A 107 3.76 16.69 12.52
C GLU A 107 3.30 17.88 11.67
N ASP A 108 2.03 18.26 11.80
CA ASP A 108 1.44 19.45 11.17
C ASP A 108 2.04 20.77 11.71
#